data_AF-A0A963GYS9-F1
#
_entry.id   AF-A0A963GYS9-F1
#
_cell.length_a   1.000
_cell.length_b   1.000
_cell.length_c   1.000
_cell.angle_alpha   90.00
_cell.angle_beta   90.00
_cell.angle_gamma   90.00
#
_symmetry.space_group_name_H-M   'P 1'
#
loop_
_entity.id
_entity.type
_entity.pdbx_description
1 polymer ?
#
loop_
_entity_poly.entity_id
_entity_poly.type
_entity_poly.pdbx_seq_one_letter_code
_entity_poly.pdbx_strand_id
1 'polypeptide(L)'
;DDVLYWISHEPEFADQVVYLDGRYSDPAFDHRDPATWSPSMAQLAGYGVKIIAPPIWMLLEVMDGEIVPSYYAHEAKAAGLKLITWTLNRGPSPQQGINWYFQTLNGRNPHPSSPSAVNVIHTEGDSFAVLHALTEDVGILGIFSDWPAAVSFYANCMGFK
;
A
#
# COMPACT_ATOMS: atom_id res chain seq x y z
N ASP A 1 7.22 -4.57 -18.92
CA ASP A 1 7.10 -4.30 -20.37
C ASP A 1 5.88 -3.47 -20.71
N ASP A 2 4.67 -3.87 -20.29
CA ASP A 2 3.43 -3.15 -20.63
C ASP A 2 3.40 -1.68 -20.20
N VAL A 3 3.74 -1.37 -18.94
CA VAL A 3 3.73 0.01 -18.40
C VAL A 3 4.64 0.95 -19.20
N LEU A 4 5.86 0.49 -19.52
CA LEU A 4 6.81 1.29 -20.28
C LEU A 4 6.35 1.51 -21.72
N TYR A 5 5.71 0.51 -22.32
CA TYR A 5 5.15 0.63 -23.66
C TYR A 5 4.10 1.74 -23.74
N TRP A 6 3.14 1.76 -22.81
CA TRP A 6 2.10 2.80 -22.76
C TRP A 6 2.71 4.19 -22.55
N ILE A 7 3.68 4.31 -21.65
CA ILE A 7 4.36 5.59 -21.41
C ILE A 7 5.07 6.10 -22.66
N SER A 8 5.71 5.22 -23.44
CA SER A 8 6.51 5.63 -24.60
C SER A 8 5.72 5.80 -25.90
N HIS A 9 4.57 5.14 -26.05
CA HIS A 9 3.80 5.13 -27.31
C HIS A 9 2.47 5.89 -27.24
N GLU A 10 1.91 6.08 -26.04
CA GLU A 10 0.54 6.59 -25.85
C GLU A 10 0.54 7.79 -24.89
N PRO A 11 1.13 8.94 -25.29
CA PRO A 11 1.37 10.07 -24.39
C PRO A 11 0.10 10.71 -23.82
N GLU A 12 -1.05 10.55 -24.49
CA GLU A 12 -2.35 11.01 -23.99
C GLU A 12 -2.78 10.25 -22.72
N PHE A 13 -2.37 8.99 -22.58
CA PHE A 13 -2.76 8.11 -21.47
C PHE A 13 -1.63 7.88 -20.45
N ALA A 14 -0.38 8.23 -20.81
CA ALA A 14 0.82 8.02 -20.00
C ALA A 14 0.67 8.54 -18.55
N ASP A 15 -0.06 9.63 -18.36
CA ASP A 15 -0.27 10.26 -17.06
C ASP A 15 -1.10 9.44 -16.08
N GLN A 16 -1.90 8.50 -16.58
CA GLN A 16 -2.77 7.63 -15.79
C GLN A 16 -2.30 6.17 -15.75
N VAL A 17 -1.13 5.86 -16.34
CA VAL A 17 -0.59 4.50 -16.28
C VAL A 17 -0.22 4.15 -14.83
N VAL A 18 -0.72 3.01 -14.38
CA VAL A 18 -0.48 2.48 -13.04
C VAL A 18 0.45 1.29 -13.13
N TYR A 19 1.60 1.37 -12.45
CA TYR A 19 2.49 0.24 -12.28
C TYR A 19 1.98 -0.65 -11.14
N LEU A 20 1.42 -1.81 -11.46
CA LEU A 20 1.02 -2.80 -10.46
C LEU A 20 2.26 -3.38 -9.79
N ASP A 21 2.42 -3.15 -8.49
CA ASP A 21 3.62 -3.56 -7.78
C ASP A 21 3.53 -5.01 -7.31
N GLY A 22 4.00 -5.90 -8.18
CA GLY A 22 4.09 -7.33 -7.92
C GLY A 22 5.43 -7.78 -7.34
N ARG A 23 6.35 -6.85 -7.01
CA ARG A 23 7.73 -7.18 -6.60
C ARG A 23 7.80 -8.07 -5.37
N TYR A 24 6.78 -8.03 -4.51
CA TYR A 24 6.62 -8.94 -3.37
C TYR A 24 6.58 -10.44 -3.72
N SER A 25 6.39 -10.79 -5.00
CA SER A 25 6.43 -12.19 -5.46
C SER A 25 7.87 -12.69 -5.66
N ASP A 26 8.85 -11.79 -5.70
CA ASP A 26 10.27 -12.14 -5.71
C ASP A 26 10.73 -12.45 -4.28
N PRO A 27 11.28 -13.65 -4.01
CA PRO A 27 11.81 -13.99 -2.68
C PRO A 27 12.94 -13.09 -2.19
N ALA A 28 13.63 -12.39 -3.09
CA ALA A 28 14.69 -11.44 -2.73
C ALA A 28 14.16 -10.05 -2.35
N PHE A 29 12.88 -9.76 -2.62
CA PHE A 29 12.28 -8.46 -2.33
C PHE A 29 11.89 -8.33 -0.86
N ASP A 30 12.30 -7.22 -0.25
CA ASP A 30 11.83 -6.77 1.05
C ASP A 30 11.39 -5.30 0.96
N HIS A 31 10.12 -5.01 1.27
CA HIS A 31 9.61 -3.63 1.26
C HIS A 31 10.27 -2.75 2.32
N ARG A 32 11.02 -3.33 3.26
CA ARG A 32 11.80 -2.61 4.29
C ARG A 32 13.25 -2.35 3.88
N ASP A 33 13.74 -2.95 2.79
CA ASP A 33 15.12 -2.77 2.31
C ASP A 33 15.18 -2.30 0.85
N PRO A 34 15.46 -1.00 0.60
CA PRO A 34 15.61 -0.44 -0.74
C PRO A 34 16.64 -1.12 -1.63
N ALA A 35 17.66 -1.74 -1.05
CA ALA A 35 18.69 -2.42 -1.82
C ALA A 35 18.11 -3.61 -2.61
N THR A 36 16.96 -4.13 -2.18
CA THR A 36 16.24 -5.22 -2.85
C THR A 36 15.26 -4.74 -3.93
N TRP A 37 14.99 -3.44 -4.02
CA TRP A 37 13.97 -2.92 -4.93
C TRP A 37 14.52 -2.81 -6.35
N SER A 38 14.10 -3.73 -7.21
CA SER A 38 14.45 -3.72 -8.62
C SER A 38 13.19 -3.77 -9.50
N PRO A 39 12.91 -2.73 -10.30
CA PRO A 39 13.57 -1.42 -10.31
C PRO A 39 13.37 -0.66 -8.99
N SER A 40 14.27 0.28 -8.66
CA SER A 40 14.11 1.20 -7.52
C SER A 40 13.02 2.25 -7.79
N MET A 41 12.59 2.97 -6.76
CA MET A 41 11.60 4.06 -6.91
C MET A 41 12.08 5.17 -7.84
N ALA A 42 13.37 5.55 -7.72
CA ALA A 42 13.98 6.54 -8.58
C ALA A 42 14.05 6.08 -10.05
N GLN A 43 14.31 4.79 -10.29
CA GLN A 43 14.27 4.22 -11.63
C GLN A 43 12.85 4.21 -12.20
N LEU A 44 11.84 3.80 -11.42
CA LEU A 44 10.44 3.86 -11.84
C LEU A 44 10.03 5.28 -12.24
N ALA A 45 10.32 6.27 -11.39
CA ALA A 45 10.06 7.68 -11.71
C ALA A 45 10.84 8.14 -12.96
N GLY A 46 12.11 7.75 -13.09
CA GLY A 46 12.96 8.04 -14.24
C GLY A 46 12.46 7.42 -15.56
N TYR A 47 11.71 6.32 -15.48
CA TYR A 47 11.01 5.73 -16.62
C TYR A 47 9.71 6.44 -16.99
N GLY A 48 9.33 7.50 -16.27
CA GLY A 48 8.09 8.24 -16.46
C GLY A 48 6.88 7.63 -15.74
N VAL A 49 7.08 6.62 -14.88
CA VAL A 49 5.99 6.09 -14.04
C VAL A 49 5.57 7.17 -13.05
N LYS A 50 4.27 7.48 -13.03
CA LYS A 50 3.69 8.48 -12.10
C LYS A 50 2.92 7.86 -10.95
N ILE A 51 2.37 6.66 -11.14
CA ILE A 51 1.51 5.97 -10.17
C ILE A 51 2.00 4.54 -10.00
N ILE A 52 2.22 4.11 -8.75
CA ILE A 52 2.46 2.71 -8.40
C ILE A 52 1.30 2.18 -7.57
N ALA A 53 1.04 0.87 -7.67
CA ALA A 53 -0.01 0.18 -6.96
C ALA A 53 0.50 -1.01 -6.17
N PRO A 54 1.04 -0.79 -4.95
CA PRO A 54 1.42 -1.86 -4.04
C PRO A 54 0.22 -2.38 -3.23
N PRO A 55 0.33 -3.59 -2.66
CA PRO A 55 -0.63 -4.06 -1.68
C PRO A 55 -0.58 -3.25 -0.37
N ILE A 56 -1.70 -3.17 0.37
CA ILE A 56 -1.86 -2.36 1.61
C ILE A 56 -0.72 -2.59 2.61
N TRP A 57 -0.36 -3.85 2.86
CA TRP A 57 0.65 -4.20 3.86
C TRP A 57 2.04 -3.65 3.53
N MET A 58 2.35 -3.32 2.27
CA MET A 58 3.63 -2.68 1.94
C MET A 58 3.64 -1.20 2.31
N LEU A 59 2.49 -0.56 2.53
CA LEU A 59 2.39 0.87 2.83
C LEU A 59 2.31 1.20 4.31
N LEU A 60 2.09 0.19 5.17
CA LEU A 60 1.84 0.39 6.59
C LEU A 60 2.67 -0.55 7.46
N GLU A 61 3.02 -0.07 8.64
CA GLU A 61 3.70 -0.80 9.71
C GLU A 61 3.01 -0.57 11.05
N VAL A 62 3.39 -1.36 12.06
CA VAL A 62 3.04 -1.11 13.46
C VAL A 62 4.28 -0.66 14.22
N MET A 63 4.23 0.54 14.78
CA MET A 63 5.27 1.10 15.64
C MET A 63 4.63 1.56 16.95
N ASP A 64 5.16 1.08 18.08
CA ASP A 64 4.65 1.41 19.43
C ASP A 64 3.14 1.17 19.61
N GLY A 65 2.57 0.21 18.87
CA GLY A 65 1.14 -0.13 18.91
C GLY A 65 0.25 0.69 17.97
N GLU A 66 0.83 1.64 17.22
CA GLU A 66 0.12 2.52 16.28
C GLU A 66 0.36 2.09 14.83
N ILE A 67 -0.64 2.32 13.98
CA ILE A 67 -0.53 2.13 12.52
C ILE A 67 0.18 3.36 11.94
N VAL A 68 1.31 3.14 11.29
CA VAL A 68 2.13 4.23 10.72
C VAL A 68 2.49 3.94 9.25
N PRO A 69 2.81 4.96 8.44
CA PRO A 69 3.37 4.75 7.11
C PRO A 69 4.65 3.91 7.15
N SER A 70 4.78 2.97 6.22
CA SER A 70 5.99 2.19 6.07
C SER A 70 7.13 3.02 5.46
N TYR A 71 8.36 2.52 5.63
CA TYR A 71 9.52 3.08 4.95
C TYR A 71 9.35 3.11 3.42
N TYR A 72 8.76 2.05 2.85
CA TYR A 72 8.40 1.99 1.43
C TYR A 72 7.47 3.13 0.99
N ALA A 73 6.44 3.45 1.79
CA ALA A 73 5.50 4.52 1.49
C ALA A 73 6.20 5.90 1.46
N HIS A 74 7.12 6.13 2.41
CA HIS A 74 7.93 7.34 2.46
C HIS A 74 8.83 7.49 1.23
N GLU A 75 9.55 6.44 0.84
CA GLU A 75 10.47 6.46 -0.31
C GLU A 75 9.72 6.61 -1.64
N ALA A 76 8.56 5.96 -1.80
CA ALA A 76 7.73 6.15 -2.99
C ALA A 76 7.27 7.61 -3.15
N LYS A 77 6.81 8.23 -2.05
CA LYS A 77 6.45 9.65 -2.03
C LYS A 77 7.64 10.55 -2.31
N ALA A 78 8.80 10.27 -1.70
CA ALA A 78 10.03 11.04 -1.89
C ALA A 78 10.51 11.00 -3.36
N ALA A 79 10.28 9.89 -4.06
CA ALA A 79 10.54 9.74 -5.50
C ALA A 79 9.49 10.42 -6.39
N GLY A 80 8.44 11.03 -5.82
CA GLY A 80 7.36 11.71 -6.55
C GLY A 80 6.29 10.77 -7.13
N LEU A 81 6.26 9.51 -6.69
CA LEU A 81 5.27 8.52 -7.14
C LEU A 81 3.96 8.70 -6.35
N LYS A 82 2.85 8.73 -7.07
CA LYS A 82 1.50 8.65 -6.48
C LYS A 82 1.17 7.20 -6.16
N LEU A 83 0.34 6.99 -5.15
CA LEU A 83 0.03 5.65 -4.61
C LEU A 83 -1.45 5.32 -4.83
N ILE A 84 -1.74 4.19 -5.48
CA ILE A 84 -3.09 3.58 -5.47
C ILE A 84 -2.96 2.17 -4.90
N THR A 85 -3.42 1.94 -3.67
CA THR A 85 -3.18 0.66 -2.99
C THR A 85 -4.30 -0.36 -3.20
N TRP A 86 -4.05 -1.64 -2.90
CA TRP A 86 -5.05 -2.70 -2.98
C TRP A 86 -4.82 -3.82 -1.93
N THR A 87 -5.79 -4.62 -1.54
CA THR A 87 -7.24 -4.40 -1.62
C THR A 87 -7.80 -4.39 -0.21
N LEU A 88 -8.81 -3.56 0.04
CA LEU A 88 -9.60 -3.64 1.26
C LEU A 88 -10.67 -4.73 1.14
N ASN A 89 -11.09 -5.31 2.26
CA ASN A 89 -12.18 -6.28 2.36
C ASN A 89 -11.96 -7.63 1.64
N ARG A 90 -10.70 -8.01 1.38
CA ARG A 90 -10.35 -9.37 0.92
C ARG A 90 -9.72 -10.18 2.03
N GLY A 91 -10.02 -11.48 2.05
CA GLY A 91 -9.48 -12.44 3.02
C GLY A 91 -10.43 -12.69 4.20
N PRO A 92 -10.01 -13.51 5.18
CA PRO A 92 -10.83 -13.80 6.35
C PRO A 92 -11.05 -12.52 7.18
N SER A 93 -12.18 -12.44 7.88
CA SER A 93 -12.37 -11.43 8.91
C SER A 93 -11.38 -11.65 10.06
N PRO A 94 -11.08 -10.62 10.88
CA PRO A 94 -10.14 -10.75 11.99
C PRO A 94 -10.52 -11.86 12.99
N GLN A 95 -11.81 -12.19 13.13
CA GLN A 95 -12.28 -13.27 14.00
C GLN A 95 -12.17 -14.66 13.36
N GLN A 96 -12.05 -14.72 12.03
CA GLN A 96 -12.04 -15.96 11.25
C GLN A 96 -10.63 -16.44 10.88
N GLY A 97 -9.61 -15.57 10.94
CA GLY A 97 -8.22 -15.98 10.72
C GLY A 97 -7.27 -14.84 10.35
N ILE A 98 -6.01 -15.23 10.08
CA ILE A 98 -4.96 -14.29 9.73
C ILE A 98 -5.12 -13.85 8.27
N ASN A 99 -5.20 -12.54 8.06
CA ASN A 99 -5.40 -11.95 6.74
C ASN A 99 -4.07 -11.48 6.13
N TRP A 100 -3.72 -11.98 4.93
CA TRP A 100 -2.49 -11.59 4.23
C TRP A 100 -2.43 -10.10 3.88
N TYR A 101 -3.56 -9.48 3.56
CA TYR A 101 -3.62 -8.06 3.17
C TYR A 101 -3.28 -7.10 4.31
N PHE A 102 -3.32 -7.59 5.55
CA PHE A 102 -3.00 -6.85 6.77
C PHE A 102 -1.77 -7.45 7.49
N GLN A 103 -0.90 -8.18 6.77
CA GLN A 103 0.15 -8.98 7.42
C GLN A 103 1.16 -8.18 8.26
N THR A 104 1.42 -6.92 7.91
CA THR A 104 2.28 -6.02 8.71
C THR A 104 1.56 -5.45 9.94
N LEU A 105 0.24 -5.61 10.03
CA LEU A 105 -0.62 -5.06 11.08
C LEU A 105 -1.20 -6.13 12.02
N ASN A 106 -1.09 -7.40 11.67
CA ASN A 106 -1.71 -8.50 12.42
C ASN A 106 -0.72 -9.48 13.06
N GLY A 107 0.53 -9.05 13.24
CA GLY A 107 1.59 -9.85 13.85
C GLY A 107 2.17 -10.97 12.98
N ARG A 108 1.69 -11.16 11.74
CA ARG A 108 2.23 -12.17 10.81
C ARG A 108 3.59 -11.76 10.21
N ASN A 109 3.76 -10.48 9.91
CA ASN A 109 4.97 -9.89 9.35
C ASN A 109 5.38 -8.66 10.19
N PRO A 110 5.75 -8.85 11.48
CA PRO A 110 6.05 -7.75 12.39
C PRO A 110 7.30 -6.98 11.94
N HIS A 111 7.33 -5.69 12.26
CA HIS A 111 8.50 -4.86 12.00
C HIS A 111 9.72 -5.36 12.80
N PRO A 112 10.94 -5.46 12.22
CA PRO A 112 12.11 -6.02 12.92
C PRO A 112 12.50 -5.29 14.21
N SER A 113 12.26 -3.97 14.29
CA SER A 113 12.50 -3.18 15.50
C SER A 113 11.36 -3.25 16.53
N SER A 114 10.27 -3.94 16.22
CA SER A 114 9.13 -4.21 17.11
C SER A 114 8.87 -5.72 17.15
N PRO A 115 9.79 -6.51 17.75
CA PRO A 115 9.78 -7.97 17.63
C PRO A 115 8.65 -8.65 18.42
N SER A 116 8.04 -7.96 19.37
CA SER A 116 6.79 -8.40 19.97
C SER A 116 5.69 -8.22 18.93
N ALA A 117 5.30 -9.30 18.25
CA ALA A 117 4.25 -9.28 17.24
C ALA A 117 2.98 -8.60 17.77
N VAL A 118 2.76 -7.34 17.38
CA VAL A 118 1.57 -6.58 17.74
C VAL A 118 0.53 -6.85 16.66
N ASN A 119 -0.63 -7.36 17.09
CA ASN A 119 -1.81 -7.37 16.26
C ASN A 119 -2.66 -6.16 16.64
N VAL A 120 -2.91 -5.25 15.69
CA VAL A 120 -3.78 -4.07 15.87
C VAL A 120 -5.10 -4.22 15.09
N ILE A 121 -5.34 -5.39 14.50
CA ILE A 121 -6.53 -5.70 13.70
C ILE A 121 -7.32 -6.82 14.40
N HIS A 122 -8.40 -6.46 15.08
CA HIS A 122 -9.23 -7.34 15.91
C HIS A 122 -10.69 -7.38 15.44
N THR A 123 -11.15 -6.34 14.76
CA THR A 123 -12.52 -6.16 14.28
C THR A 123 -12.53 -5.64 12.85
N GLU A 124 -13.66 -5.80 12.16
CA GLU A 124 -13.82 -5.19 10.84
C GLU A 124 -13.78 -3.66 10.90
N GLY A 125 -14.13 -3.07 12.06
CA GLY A 125 -14.04 -1.63 12.31
C GLY A 125 -12.62 -1.08 12.25
N ASP A 126 -11.61 -1.90 12.56
CA ASP A 126 -10.20 -1.47 12.54
C ASP A 126 -9.72 -1.17 11.11
N SER A 127 -10.46 -1.62 10.09
CA SER A 127 -10.23 -1.22 8.69
C SER A 127 -10.39 0.30 8.47
N PHE A 128 -11.16 1.00 9.31
CA PHE A 128 -11.25 2.46 9.25
C PHE A 128 -9.98 3.16 9.76
N ALA A 129 -9.30 2.60 10.77
CA ALA A 129 -7.99 3.10 11.18
C ALA A 129 -6.94 2.88 10.09
N VAL A 130 -7.02 1.74 9.38
CA VAL A 130 -6.18 1.48 8.19
C VAL A 130 -6.48 2.47 7.07
N LEU A 131 -7.74 2.73 6.76
CA LEU A 131 -8.12 3.76 5.79
C LEU A 131 -7.62 5.14 6.19
N HIS A 132 -7.68 5.46 7.48
CA HIS A 132 -7.15 6.72 8.00
C HIS A 132 -5.65 6.86 7.78
N ALA A 133 -4.86 5.88 8.21
CA ALA A 133 -3.42 5.90 7.99
C ALA A 133 -3.05 5.94 6.49
N LEU A 134 -3.79 5.24 5.63
CA LEU A 134 -3.55 5.29 4.19
C LEU A 134 -3.87 6.66 3.58
N THR A 135 -4.97 7.28 4.00
CA THR A 135 -5.44 8.53 3.38
C THR A 135 -4.76 9.77 3.94
N GLU A 136 -4.61 9.88 5.26
CA GLU A 136 -4.06 11.07 5.91
C GLU A 136 -2.53 10.98 6.06
N ASP A 137 -1.99 9.85 6.52
CA ASP A 137 -0.55 9.75 6.81
C ASP A 137 0.27 9.34 5.57
N VAL A 138 -0.22 8.35 4.83
CA VAL A 138 0.39 7.92 3.57
C VAL A 138 0.01 8.87 2.44
N GLY A 139 -1.22 9.37 2.34
CA GLY A 139 -1.64 10.25 1.26
C GLY A 139 -1.83 9.51 -0.08
N ILE A 140 -2.53 8.36 -0.05
CA ILE A 140 -2.88 7.64 -1.27
C ILE A 140 -3.81 8.47 -2.18
N LEU A 141 -3.67 8.28 -3.50
CA LEU A 141 -4.58 8.82 -4.52
C LEU A 141 -5.90 8.02 -4.58
N GLY A 142 -5.85 6.73 -4.23
CA GLY A 142 -7.02 5.85 -4.26
C GLY A 142 -6.72 4.48 -3.69
N ILE A 143 -7.78 3.69 -3.48
CA ILE A 143 -7.70 2.33 -2.97
C ILE A 143 -8.68 1.43 -3.71
N PHE A 144 -8.24 0.23 -4.07
CA PHE A 144 -9.14 -0.84 -4.50
C PHE A 144 -9.77 -1.50 -3.27
N SER A 145 -11.07 -1.73 -3.34
CA SER A 145 -11.79 -2.54 -2.36
C SER A 145 -12.67 -3.54 -3.07
N ASP A 146 -12.68 -4.77 -2.55
CA ASP A 146 -13.60 -5.81 -3.01
C ASP A 146 -15.06 -5.47 -2.63
N TRP A 147 -15.27 -4.59 -1.63
CA TRP A 147 -16.57 -4.08 -1.19
C TRP A 147 -16.54 -2.55 -0.99
N PRO A 148 -17.14 -1.76 -1.89
CA PRO A 148 -16.95 -0.31 -1.88
C PRO A 148 -17.60 0.41 -0.69
N ALA A 149 -18.54 -0.22 0.01
CA ALA A 149 -19.33 0.44 1.06
C ALA A 149 -18.47 1.08 2.17
N ALA A 150 -17.45 0.36 2.66
CA ALA A 150 -16.58 0.86 3.73
C ALA A 150 -15.75 2.08 3.26
N VAL A 151 -15.18 1.99 2.06
CA VAL A 151 -14.38 3.09 1.48
C VAL A 151 -15.26 4.31 1.20
N SER A 152 -16.43 4.11 0.60
CA SER A 152 -17.37 5.21 0.32
C SER A 152 -17.91 5.86 1.58
N PHE A 153 -18.22 5.07 2.62
CA PHE A 153 -18.64 5.59 3.91
C PHE A 153 -17.54 6.42 4.56
N TYR A 154 -16.32 5.89 4.65
CA TYR A 154 -15.16 6.61 5.18
C TYR A 154 -14.91 7.91 4.41
N ALA A 155 -14.89 7.84 3.08
CA ALA A 155 -14.66 8.99 2.23
C ALA A 155 -15.68 10.10 2.45
N ASN A 156 -16.96 9.73 2.60
CA ASN A 156 -18.02 10.66 2.93
C ASN A 156 -17.82 11.31 4.31
N CYS A 157 -17.47 10.52 5.33
CA CYS A 157 -17.21 11.01 6.69
C CYS A 157 -16.03 11.99 6.75
N MET A 158 -14.98 11.75 5.96
CA MET A 158 -13.78 12.59 5.93
C MET A 158 -13.89 13.78 4.96
N GLY A 159 -14.98 13.88 4.20
CA GLY A 159 -15.19 14.97 3.24
C GLY A 159 -14.33 14.85 1.97
N PHE A 160 -13.85 13.65 1.64
CA PHE A 160 -13.25 13.37 0.34
C PHE A 160 -14.32 13.46 -0.76
N LYS A 161 -13.91 13.96 -1.93
CA LYS A 161 -14.78 14.19 -3.09
C LYS A 161 -14.42 13.27 -4.24
#